data_AF-A0A0D6MBT1-F1
#
_entry.id   AF-A0A0D6MBT1-F1
#
_cell.length_a   1.000
_cell.length_b   1.000
_cell.length_c   1.000
_cell.angle_alpha   90.00
_cell.angle_beta   90.00
_cell.angle_gamma   90.00
#
_symmetry.space_group_name_H-M   'P 1'
#
loop_
_entity.id
_entity.type
_entity.pdbx_description
1 polymer ?
#
loop_
_entity_poly.entity_id
_entity_poly.type
_entity_poly.pdbx_seq_one_letter_code
_entity_poly.pdbx_strand_id
1 'polypeptide(L)'
;MLADKAGRRGGLLYTNIFAFAAAACMGCAKMVGFYPLLIIGRLLIGVYAGLSVLVPIYLTEVSPTNLRGMIGSLHQLLITISILFSQVVGLPQILGTEDRWPLILAFTVVPALLQVITLPMVPESPKWTLCMKGDTETATKALEKLRGSSDVCNVSAEVDALRDEAAGQKGGAEEHLSFADMWRGTLRWPMTIATMLMLAQQLSGINAAMFYSTVIFKQAGLSDTGAVYATIGMGAVNVLTTIVSVWLVDHPKAGRRTLLLVGVVGMWFSTILLVVSISMSMSGMQWASYGAILFVNLFVISFATGAGSIPWFFVSEIFYSNARGNANAIATMTNWCANVVVGLTFLPINVSFHQNA
;
A
#
# COMPACT_ATOMS: atom_id res chain seq x y z
N MET A 1 -3.12 -15.80 -10.98
CA MET A 1 -3.06 -17.26 -10.70
C MET A 1 -3.88 -17.66 -9.47
N LEU A 2 -3.49 -17.29 -8.24
CA LEU A 2 -4.26 -17.65 -7.03
C LEU A 2 -5.69 -17.08 -7.08
N ALA A 3 -5.83 -15.79 -7.41
CA ALA A 3 -7.11 -15.10 -7.57
C ALA A 3 -8.04 -15.74 -8.62
N ASP A 4 -7.43 -16.38 -9.62
CA ASP A 4 -8.12 -16.88 -10.80
C ASP A 4 -8.65 -18.28 -10.56
N LYS A 5 -7.88 -19.11 -9.83
CA LYS A 5 -8.27 -20.48 -9.45
C LYS A 5 -9.13 -20.53 -8.20
N ALA A 6 -8.80 -19.77 -7.16
CA ALA A 6 -9.45 -19.84 -5.85
C ALA A 6 -10.57 -18.80 -5.68
N GLY A 7 -10.75 -17.87 -6.62
CA GLY A 7 -11.57 -16.69 -6.43
C GLY A 7 -10.86 -15.62 -5.62
N ARG A 8 -11.47 -14.44 -5.51
CA ARG A 8 -10.89 -13.29 -4.81
C ARG A 8 -11.05 -13.47 -3.30
N ARG A 9 -12.26 -13.86 -2.86
CA ARG A 9 -12.55 -14.20 -1.46
C ARG A 9 -11.74 -15.41 -1.01
N GLY A 10 -11.72 -16.49 -1.81
CA GLY A 10 -10.90 -17.66 -1.50
C GLY A 10 -9.42 -17.33 -1.41
N GLY A 11 -8.89 -16.55 -2.36
CA GLY A 11 -7.51 -16.05 -2.34
C GLY A 11 -7.19 -15.28 -1.05
N LEU A 12 -8.04 -14.34 -0.64
CA LEU A 12 -7.89 -13.59 0.61
C LEU A 12 -7.95 -14.48 1.88
N LEU A 13 -8.73 -15.56 1.85
CA LEU A 13 -8.76 -16.52 2.96
C LEU A 13 -7.43 -17.30 3.06
N TYR A 14 -6.90 -17.77 1.92
CA TYR A 14 -5.61 -18.47 1.88
C TYR A 14 -4.45 -17.59 2.31
N THR A 15 -4.49 -16.28 2.01
CA THR A 15 -3.42 -15.36 2.44
C THR A 15 -3.30 -15.29 3.96
N ASN A 16 -4.39 -15.44 4.71
CA ASN A 16 -4.36 -15.38 6.18
C ASN A 16 -3.52 -16.49 6.82
N ILE A 17 -3.30 -17.62 6.13
CA ILE A 17 -2.40 -18.69 6.60
C ILE A 17 -0.99 -18.12 6.82
N PHE A 18 -0.51 -17.28 5.89
CA PHE A 18 0.79 -16.62 6.02
C PHE A 18 0.81 -15.60 7.15
N ALA A 19 -0.28 -14.86 7.38
CA ALA A 19 -0.38 -13.92 8.49
C ALA A 19 -0.29 -14.62 9.86
N PHE A 20 -1.04 -15.71 10.06
CA PHE A 20 -0.97 -16.47 11.31
C PHE A 20 0.40 -17.13 11.52
N ALA A 21 0.98 -17.72 10.47
CA ALA A 21 2.31 -18.30 10.54
C ALA A 21 3.37 -17.24 10.88
N ALA A 22 3.31 -16.07 10.23
CA ALA A 22 4.20 -14.96 10.51
C ALA A 22 4.08 -14.48 11.96
N ALA A 23 2.86 -14.30 12.45
CA ALA A 23 2.61 -13.82 13.80
C ALA A 23 3.06 -14.82 14.87
N ALA A 24 2.86 -16.13 14.63
CA ALA A 24 3.38 -17.18 15.51
C ALA A 24 4.91 -17.16 15.56
N CYS A 25 5.58 -17.07 14.40
CA CYS A 25 7.03 -16.96 14.32
C CYS A 25 7.56 -15.70 15.05
N MET A 26 6.98 -14.54 14.78
CA MET A 26 7.44 -13.27 15.37
C MET A 26 7.12 -13.16 16.87
N GLY A 27 5.95 -13.64 17.31
CA GLY A 27 5.53 -13.61 18.71
C GLY A 27 6.32 -14.57 19.59
N CYS A 28 6.67 -15.76 19.08
CA CYS A 28 7.44 -16.75 19.81
C CYS A 28 8.96 -16.52 19.75
N ALA A 29 9.46 -15.64 18.87
CA ALA A 29 10.89 -15.42 18.66
C ALA A 29 11.66 -15.09 19.96
N LYS A 30 11.07 -14.26 20.83
CA LYS A 30 11.69 -13.91 22.12
C LYS A 30 11.68 -15.08 23.11
N MET A 31 10.59 -15.85 23.17
CA MET A 31 10.47 -16.99 24.09
C MET A 31 11.45 -18.12 23.75
N VAL A 32 11.70 -18.33 22.45
CA VAL A 32 12.62 -19.37 21.95
C VAL A 32 14.07 -18.87 21.94
N GLY A 33 14.32 -17.56 21.98
CA GLY A 33 15.65 -16.97 21.89
C GLY A 33 16.32 -17.14 20.50
N PHE A 34 15.54 -17.43 19.46
CA PHE A 34 16.04 -17.75 18.12
C PHE A 34 15.75 -16.61 17.13
N TYR A 35 16.76 -15.77 16.87
CA TYR A 35 16.63 -14.62 15.99
C TYR A 35 16.19 -14.94 14.54
N PRO A 36 16.58 -16.08 13.90
CA PRO A 36 16.13 -16.37 12.55
C PRO A 36 14.62 -16.60 12.45
N LEU A 37 13.94 -16.95 13.56
CA LEU A 37 12.48 -17.04 13.59
C LEU A 37 11.82 -15.69 13.27
N LEU A 38 12.42 -14.59 13.73
CA LEU A 38 11.97 -13.24 13.43
C LEU A 38 12.12 -12.93 11.93
N ILE A 39 13.23 -13.34 11.32
CA ILE A 39 13.50 -13.15 9.89
C ILE A 39 12.49 -13.95 9.05
N ILE A 40 12.26 -15.22 9.41
CA ILE A 40 11.26 -16.05 8.73
C ILE A 40 9.87 -15.44 8.87
N GLY A 41 9.50 -14.97 10.07
CA GLY A 41 8.23 -14.27 10.29
C GLY A 41 8.09 -13.01 9.43
N ARG A 42 9.16 -12.23 9.30
CA ARG A 42 9.21 -11.04 8.42
C ARG A 42 9.07 -11.39 6.93
N LEU A 43 9.65 -12.51 6.49
CA LEU A 43 9.47 -13.00 5.12
C LEU A 43 8.02 -13.45 4.88
N LEU A 44 7.43 -14.19 5.81
CA LEU A 44 6.05 -14.67 5.70
C LEU A 44 5.04 -13.52 5.67
N ILE A 45 5.20 -12.49 6.53
CA ILE A 45 4.32 -11.31 6.48
C ILE A 45 4.54 -10.48 5.21
N GLY A 46 5.76 -10.50 4.66
CA GLY A 46 6.06 -9.91 3.35
C GLY A 46 5.31 -10.60 2.21
N VAL A 47 5.27 -11.94 2.20
CA VAL A 47 4.46 -12.71 1.23
C VAL A 47 2.97 -12.39 1.40
N TYR A 48 2.48 -12.31 2.63
CA TYR A 48 1.10 -11.88 2.91
C TYR A 48 0.80 -10.49 2.33
N ALA A 49 1.65 -9.49 2.57
CA ALA A 49 1.49 -8.13 2.06
C ALA A 49 1.59 -8.03 0.53
N GLY A 50 2.42 -8.87 -0.11
CA GLY A 50 2.48 -8.95 -1.57
C GLY A 50 1.20 -9.54 -2.17
N LEU A 51 0.64 -10.56 -1.52
CA LEU A 51 -0.62 -11.18 -1.95
C LEU A 51 -1.86 -10.34 -1.60
N SER A 52 -1.77 -9.39 -0.66
CA SER A 52 -2.87 -8.49 -0.32
C SER A 52 -3.24 -7.49 -1.43
N VAL A 53 -2.52 -7.48 -2.56
CA VAL A 53 -2.96 -6.80 -3.81
C VAL A 53 -4.32 -7.32 -4.30
N LEU A 54 -4.76 -8.48 -3.83
CA LEU A 54 -6.13 -8.98 -4.04
C LEU A 54 -7.21 -8.08 -3.41
N VAL A 55 -6.91 -7.35 -2.34
CA VAL A 55 -7.88 -6.49 -1.64
C VAL A 55 -8.43 -5.39 -2.55
N PRO A 56 -7.60 -4.50 -3.15
CA PRO A 56 -8.12 -3.46 -4.04
C PRO A 56 -8.80 -4.04 -5.29
N ILE A 57 -8.36 -5.19 -5.80
CA ILE A 57 -9.03 -5.86 -6.93
C ILE A 57 -10.44 -6.31 -6.51
N TYR A 58 -10.55 -6.98 -5.36
CA TYR A 58 -11.84 -7.41 -4.84
C TYR A 58 -12.78 -6.23 -4.58
N LEU A 59 -12.27 -5.17 -3.95
CA LEU A 59 -13.04 -3.97 -3.68
C LEU A 59 -13.55 -3.32 -4.98
N THR A 60 -12.71 -3.17 -6.00
CA THR A 60 -13.12 -2.56 -7.28
C THR A 60 -14.12 -3.42 -8.06
N GLU A 61 -14.03 -4.75 -7.99
CA GLU A 61 -14.98 -5.68 -8.63
C GLU A 61 -16.36 -5.73 -7.92
N VAL A 62 -16.39 -5.48 -6.61
CA VAL A 62 -17.62 -5.47 -5.80
C VAL A 62 -18.32 -4.11 -5.82
N SER A 63 -17.55 -3.03 -5.98
CA SER A 63 -18.04 -1.66 -5.94
C SER A 63 -18.82 -1.25 -7.19
N PRO A 64 -19.88 -0.44 -7.05
CA PRO A 64 -20.56 0.15 -8.19
C PRO A 64 -19.62 1.15 -8.89
N THR A 65 -19.80 1.31 -10.21
CA THR A 65 -18.89 2.07 -11.08
C THR A 65 -18.63 3.50 -10.60
N ASN A 66 -19.63 4.16 -10.03
CA ASN A 66 -19.55 5.51 -9.48
C ASN A 66 -18.74 5.63 -8.17
N LEU A 67 -18.51 4.54 -7.43
CA LEU A 67 -17.82 4.55 -6.13
C LEU A 67 -16.44 3.87 -6.16
N ARG A 68 -16.02 3.30 -7.30
CA ARG A 68 -14.75 2.55 -7.42
C ARG A 68 -13.52 3.39 -7.02
N GLY A 69 -13.47 4.65 -7.43
CA GLY A 69 -12.38 5.58 -7.08
C GLY A 69 -12.29 5.82 -5.58
N MET A 70 -13.41 6.18 -4.96
CA MET A 70 -13.53 6.42 -3.52
C MET A 70 -13.14 5.19 -2.70
N ILE A 71 -13.62 3.99 -3.07
CA ILE A 71 -13.33 2.75 -2.35
C ILE A 71 -11.85 2.34 -2.52
N GLY A 72 -11.26 2.58 -3.70
CA GLY A 72 -9.81 2.42 -3.90
C GLY A 72 -8.98 3.35 -3.00
N SER A 73 -9.40 4.60 -2.87
CA SER A 73 -8.76 5.59 -1.99
C SER A 73 -8.95 5.26 -0.49
N LEU A 74 -10.08 4.66 -0.11
CA LEU A 74 -10.33 4.21 1.27
C LEU A 74 -9.32 3.15 1.72
N HIS A 75 -8.91 2.25 0.81
CA HIS A 75 -7.86 1.26 1.12
C HIS A 75 -6.55 1.94 1.52
N GLN A 76 -6.13 2.98 0.79
CA GLN A 76 -4.94 3.76 1.11
C GLN A 76 -5.08 4.48 2.46
N LEU A 77 -6.25 5.04 2.75
CA LEU A 77 -6.53 5.66 4.05
C LEU A 77 -6.41 4.65 5.22
N LEU A 78 -6.92 3.43 5.04
CA LEU A 78 -6.78 2.38 6.05
C LEU A 78 -5.32 1.97 6.28
N ILE A 79 -4.48 2.00 5.25
CA ILE A 79 -3.03 1.76 5.40
C ILE A 79 -2.41 2.84 6.29
N THR A 80 -2.69 4.12 6.06
CA THR A 80 -2.10 5.20 6.86
C THR A 80 -2.60 5.22 8.30
N ILE A 81 -3.89 4.92 8.52
CA ILE A 81 -4.45 4.72 9.86
C ILE A 81 -3.75 3.55 10.58
N SER A 82 -3.51 2.44 9.87
CA SER A 82 -2.83 1.27 10.44
C SER A 82 -1.37 1.59 10.83
N ILE A 83 -0.68 2.42 10.04
CA ILE A 83 0.66 2.90 10.37
C ILE A 83 0.64 3.73 11.66
N LEU A 84 -0.28 4.69 11.77
CA LEU A 84 -0.42 5.52 12.97
C LEU A 84 -0.76 4.65 14.19
N PHE A 85 -1.69 3.71 14.05
CA PHE A 85 -2.01 2.75 15.10
C PHE A 85 -0.77 1.96 15.55
N SER A 86 0.03 1.46 14.59
CA SER A 86 1.27 0.76 14.90
C SER A 86 2.29 1.64 15.62
N GLN A 87 2.40 2.93 15.27
CA GLN A 87 3.30 3.87 15.94
C GLN A 87 2.84 4.18 17.37
N VAL A 88 1.53 4.33 17.59
CA VAL A 88 0.95 4.52 18.93
C VAL A 88 1.19 3.28 19.79
N VAL A 89 0.86 2.09 19.30
CA VAL A 89 1.11 0.82 20.02
C VAL A 89 2.60 0.61 20.31
N GLY A 90 3.47 1.10 19.42
CA GLY A 90 4.92 1.10 19.58
C GLY A 90 5.48 2.05 20.65
N LEU A 91 4.64 2.82 21.33
CA LEU A 91 5.08 3.67 22.43
C LEU A 91 5.68 2.87 23.59
N PRO A 92 6.77 3.36 24.22
CA PRO A 92 7.32 2.75 25.43
C PRO A 92 6.30 2.60 26.56
N GLN A 93 5.32 3.51 26.67
CA GLN A 93 4.27 3.42 27.69
C GLN A 93 3.24 2.30 27.44
N ILE A 94 3.15 1.77 26.22
CA ILE A 94 2.14 0.78 25.82
C ILE A 94 2.79 -0.60 25.70
N LEU A 95 3.39 -0.88 24.54
CA LEU A 95 3.97 -2.18 24.21
C LEU A 95 5.42 -2.08 23.68
N GLY A 96 5.93 -0.86 23.45
CA GLY A 96 7.28 -0.57 22.94
C GLY A 96 8.40 -0.73 23.96
N THR A 97 8.33 -1.75 24.82
CA THR A 97 9.35 -2.10 25.81
C THR A 97 10.11 -3.36 25.41
N GLU A 98 11.32 -3.55 25.95
CA GLU A 98 12.17 -4.72 25.68
C GLU A 98 11.44 -6.06 25.92
N ASP A 99 10.48 -6.08 26.84
CA ASP A 99 9.68 -7.25 27.16
C ASP A 99 8.46 -7.49 26.29
N ARG A 100 7.87 -6.42 25.74
CA ARG A 100 6.55 -6.49 25.11
C ARG A 100 6.57 -6.30 23.60
N TRP A 101 7.71 -5.98 22.99
CA TRP A 101 7.81 -5.85 21.53
C TRP A 101 7.30 -7.08 20.73
N PRO A 102 7.43 -8.35 21.19
CA PRO A 102 6.91 -9.49 20.43
C PRO A 102 5.38 -9.46 20.33
N LEU A 103 4.69 -8.89 21.32
CA LEU A 103 3.23 -8.75 21.32
C LEU A 103 2.77 -7.75 20.24
N ILE A 104 3.56 -6.72 19.95
CA ILE A 104 3.27 -5.77 18.85
C ILE A 104 3.23 -6.53 17.52
N LEU A 105 4.18 -7.42 17.28
CA LEU A 105 4.25 -8.19 16.03
C LEU A 105 3.18 -9.29 15.99
N ALA A 106 2.91 -9.92 17.13
CA ALA A 106 1.84 -10.92 17.27
C ALA A 106 0.44 -10.31 17.12
N PHE A 107 0.27 -9.01 17.35
CA PHE A 107 -1.01 -8.31 17.19
C PHE A 107 -1.60 -8.46 15.77
N THR A 108 -0.78 -8.74 14.77
CA THR A 108 -1.22 -9.05 13.39
C THR A 108 -2.22 -10.22 13.30
N VAL A 109 -2.27 -11.11 14.31
CA VAL A 109 -3.30 -12.16 14.44
C VAL A 109 -4.70 -11.58 14.56
N VAL A 110 -4.87 -10.44 15.25
CA VAL A 110 -6.18 -9.86 15.54
C VAL A 110 -6.94 -9.45 14.27
N PRO A 111 -6.38 -8.60 13.38
CA PRO A 111 -7.05 -8.27 12.12
C PRO A 111 -7.17 -9.48 11.19
N ALA A 112 -6.21 -10.42 11.18
CA ALA A 112 -6.29 -11.63 10.37
C ALA A 112 -7.45 -12.54 10.81
N LEU A 113 -7.66 -12.70 12.13
CA LEU A 113 -8.78 -13.46 12.68
C LEU A 113 -10.12 -12.78 12.38
N LEU A 114 -10.19 -11.46 12.55
CA LEU A 114 -11.37 -10.68 12.18
C LEU A 114 -11.70 -10.87 10.69
N GLN A 115 -10.70 -10.85 9.81
CA GLN A 115 -10.89 -11.12 8.39
C GLN A 115 -11.39 -12.55 8.14
N VAL A 116 -10.84 -13.57 8.78
CA VAL A 116 -11.31 -14.97 8.61
C VAL A 116 -12.76 -15.15 9.06
N ILE A 117 -13.19 -14.43 10.11
CA ILE A 117 -14.57 -14.51 10.61
C ILE A 117 -15.55 -13.74 9.71
N THR A 118 -15.15 -12.57 9.22
CA THR A 118 -16.04 -11.67 8.46
C THR A 118 -16.11 -12.00 6.97
N LEU A 119 -15.01 -12.42 6.36
CA LEU A 119 -14.91 -12.66 4.93
C LEU A 119 -15.89 -13.74 4.41
N PRO A 120 -16.23 -14.80 5.18
CA PRO A 120 -17.25 -15.76 4.77
C PRO A 120 -18.66 -15.20 4.60
N MET A 121 -18.96 -14.09 5.28
CA MET A 121 -20.28 -13.44 5.24
C MET A 121 -20.49 -12.61 3.95
N VAL A 122 -19.39 -12.22 3.31
CA VAL A 122 -19.38 -11.36 2.11
C VAL A 122 -19.46 -12.23 0.84
N PRO A 123 -20.24 -11.82 -0.19
CA PRO A 123 -20.30 -12.55 -1.45
C PRO A 123 -18.96 -12.56 -2.19
N GLU A 124 -18.73 -13.58 -3.01
CA GLU A 124 -17.58 -13.63 -3.92
C GLU A 124 -17.73 -12.58 -5.03
N SER A 125 -16.62 -12.22 -5.71
CA SER A 125 -16.65 -11.28 -6.83
C SER A 125 -17.64 -11.73 -7.93
N PRO A 126 -18.66 -10.91 -8.27
CA PRO A 126 -19.61 -11.24 -9.35
C PRO A 126 -18.91 -11.36 -10.70
N LYS A 127 -17.93 -10.48 -10.98
CA LYS A 127 -17.13 -10.50 -12.20
C LYS A 127 -16.33 -11.79 -12.34
N TRP A 128 -15.68 -12.24 -11.28
CA TRP A 128 -14.96 -13.53 -11.31
C TRP A 128 -15.90 -14.71 -11.54
N THR A 129 -17.06 -14.70 -10.87
CA THR A 129 -18.05 -15.78 -10.98
C THR A 129 -18.61 -15.89 -12.40
N LEU A 130 -18.88 -14.76 -13.06
CA LEU A 130 -19.31 -14.71 -14.47
C LEU A 130 -18.19 -15.12 -15.42
N CYS A 131 -17.03 -14.46 -15.35
CA CYS A 131 -15.95 -14.67 -16.30
C CYS A 131 -15.34 -16.08 -16.19
N MET A 132 -15.05 -16.55 -14.97
CA MET A 132 -14.27 -17.78 -14.76
C MET A 132 -15.14 -19.01 -14.58
N LYS A 133 -16.28 -18.91 -13.87
CA LYS A 133 -17.18 -20.06 -13.66
C LYS A 133 -18.32 -20.14 -14.67
N GLY A 134 -18.66 -19.04 -15.36
CA GLY A 134 -19.81 -18.98 -16.25
C GLY A 134 -21.16 -19.03 -15.52
N ASP A 135 -21.15 -18.94 -14.19
CA ASP A 135 -22.34 -19.06 -13.36
C ASP A 135 -23.02 -17.71 -13.21
N THR A 136 -24.05 -17.49 -14.05
CA THR A 136 -24.81 -16.24 -14.06
C THR A 136 -25.72 -16.14 -12.84
N GLU A 137 -26.29 -17.24 -12.38
CA GLU A 137 -27.26 -17.24 -11.29
C GLU A 137 -26.61 -16.82 -9.97
N THR A 138 -25.43 -17.38 -9.65
CA THR A 138 -24.69 -17.02 -8.44
C THR A 138 -24.17 -15.57 -8.50
N ALA A 139 -23.78 -15.10 -9.68
CA ALA A 139 -23.32 -13.72 -9.87
C ALA A 139 -24.46 -12.69 -9.72
N THR A 140 -25.64 -12.98 -10.26
CA THR A 140 -26.83 -12.14 -10.08
C THR A 140 -27.22 -12.06 -8.62
N LYS A 141 -27.29 -13.20 -7.90
CA LYS A 141 -27.58 -13.23 -6.45
C LYS A 141 -26.54 -12.45 -5.64
N ALA A 142 -25.26 -12.53 -6.02
CA ALA A 142 -24.20 -11.75 -5.39
C ALA A 142 -24.40 -10.24 -5.63
N LEU A 143 -24.72 -9.81 -6.86
CA LEU A 143 -24.99 -8.41 -7.18
C LEU A 143 -26.25 -7.88 -6.47
N GLU A 144 -27.33 -8.66 -6.43
CA GLU A 144 -28.55 -8.32 -5.69
C GLU A 144 -28.25 -8.08 -4.20
N LYS A 145 -27.42 -8.94 -3.59
CA LYS A 145 -26.97 -8.77 -2.20
C LYS A 145 -26.11 -7.51 -2.01
N LEU A 146 -25.31 -7.14 -3.01
CA LEU A 146 -24.38 -6.00 -2.95
C LEU A 146 -25.05 -4.65 -3.24
N ARG A 147 -26.05 -4.61 -4.12
CA ARG A 147 -26.77 -3.39 -4.53
C ARG A 147 -28.02 -3.15 -3.68
N GLY A 148 -28.56 -4.20 -3.06
CA GLY A 148 -29.81 -4.15 -2.31
C GLY A 148 -31.04 -4.33 -3.20
N SER A 149 -32.17 -4.72 -2.60
CA SER A 149 -33.39 -5.15 -3.31
C SER A 149 -34.14 -4.04 -4.09
N SER A 150 -33.71 -2.79 -4.01
CA SER A 150 -34.39 -1.64 -4.63
C SER A 150 -34.00 -1.41 -6.10
N ASP A 151 -32.88 -1.97 -6.56
CA ASP A 151 -32.23 -1.65 -7.84
C ASP A 151 -32.19 -2.83 -8.84
N VAL A 152 -33.19 -3.71 -8.81
CA VAL A 152 -33.20 -4.96 -9.59
C VAL A 152 -33.06 -4.73 -11.10
N CYS A 153 -33.65 -3.66 -11.65
CA CYS A 153 -33.47 -3.28 -13.08
C CYS A 153 -32.05 -2.82 -13.42
N ASN A 154 -31.32 -2.22 -12.47
CA ASN A 154 -29.92 -1.83 -12.68
C ASN A 154 -29.00 -3.05 -12.56
N VAL A 155 -29.36 -4.04 -11.74
CA VAL A 155 -28.60 -5.30 -11.60
C VAL A 155 -28.62 -6.12 -12.89
N SER A 156 -29.77 -6.26 -13.56
CA SER A 156 -29.84 -7.00 -14.83
C SER A 156 -28.98 -6.35 -15.92
N ALA A 157 -29.02 -5.02 -16.04
CA ALA A 157 -28.17 -4.28 -16.97
C ALA A 157 -26.67 -4.39 -16.63
N GLU A 158 -26.31 -4.40 -15.34
CA GLU A 158 -24.92 -4.59 -14.89
C GLU A 158 -24.44 -6.03 -15.17
N VAL A 159 -25.30 -7.04 -14.99
CA VAL A 159 -25.00 -8.44 -15.34
C VAL A 159 -24.79 -8.60 -16.85
N ASP A 160 -25.63 -7.96 -17.67
CA ASP A 160 -25.48 -8.00 -19.13
C ASP A 160 -24.20 -7.30 -19.58
N ALA A 161 -23.87 -6.13 -19.03
CA ALA A 161 -22.61 -5.45 -19.31
C ALA A 161 -21.38 -6.28 -18.89
N LEU A 162 -21.45 -6.97 -17.74
CA LEU A 162 -20.39 -7.88 -17.30
C LEU A 162 -20.32 -9.15 -18.17
N ARG A 163 -21.44 -9.63 -18.68
CA ARG A 163 -21.49 -10.74 -19.65
C ARG A 163 -20.88 -10.34 -20.98
N ASP A 164 -21.15 -9.14 -21.48
CA ASP A 164 -20.53 -8.62 -22.69
C ASP A 164 -19.03 -8.42 -22.51
N GLU A 165 -18.59 -7.93 -21.35
CA GLU A 165 -17.16 -7.85 -20.99
C GLU A 165 -16.52 -9.26 -20.93
N ALA A 166 -17.22 -10.24 -20.35
CA ALA A 166 -16.76 -11.63 -20.26
C ALA A 166 -16.76 -12.35 -21.62
N ALA A 167 -17.74 -12.06 -22.48
CA ALA A 167 -17.85 -12.60 -23.83
C ALA A 167 -16.80 -11.97 -24.75
N GLY A 168 -16.47 -10.68 -24.56
CA GLY A 168 -15.31 -10.05 -25.19
C GLY A 168 -14.00 -10.71 -24.79
N GLN A 169 -13.84 -11.08 -23.50
CA GLN A 169 -12.67 -11.81 -23.00
C GLN A 169 -12.59 -13.28 -23.49
N LYS A 170 -13.71 -13.93 -23.80
CA LYS A 170 -13.76 -15.34 -24.25
C LYS A 170 -13.88 -15.52 -25.76
N GLY A 171 -14.53 -14.60 -26.46
CA GLY A 171 -14.86 -14.66 -27.89
C GLY A 171 -13.88 -13.90 -28.77
N GLY A 172 -13.13 -12.95 -28.21
CA GLY A 172 -11.88 -12.48 -28.78
C GLY A 172 -10.76 -13.37 -28.26
N ALA A 173 -9.91 -13.88 -29.16
CA ALA A 173 -8.57 -14.30 -28.78
C ALA A 173 -7.78 -13.07 -28.29
N GLU A 174 -8.12 -12.51 -27.14
CA GLU A 174 -7.17 -11.72 -26.38
C GLU A 174 -6.14 -12.72 -25.89
N GLU A 175 -5.10 -12.95 -26.72
CA GLU A 175 -3.87 -13.63 -26.30
C GLU A 175 -3.57 -13.16 -24.89
N HIS A 176 -3.57 -14.10 -23.92
CA HIS A 176 -3.01 -13.83 -22.60
C HIS A 176 -1.59 -13.36 -22.85
N LEU A 177 -1.40 -12.04 -22.84
CA LEU A 177 -0.11 -11.43 -23.14
C LEU A 177 0.90 -12.05 -22.20
N SER A 178 2.02 -12.52 -22.72
CA SER A 178 3.10 -12.97 -21.85
C SER A 178 3.67 -11.75 -21.12
N PHE A 179 4.35 -11.97 -20.00
CA PHE A 179 5.07 -10.90 -19.32
C PHE A 179 6.07 -10.20 -20.27
N ALA A 180 6.65 -10.93 -21.22
CA ALA A 180 7.56 -10.37 -22.22
C ALA A 180 6.89 -9.40 -23.21
N ASP A 181 5.59 -9.58 -23.48
CA ASP A 181 4.86 -8.78 -24.46
C ASP A 181 4.49 -7.40 -23.91
N MET A 182 4.54 -7.23 -22.58
CA MET A 182 4.31 -5.95 -21.91
C MET A 182 5.36 -4.88 -22.30
N TRP A 183 6.56 -5.30 -22.74
CA TRP A 183 7.62 -4.40 -23.21
C TRP A 183 7.70 -4.30 -24.74
N ARG A 184 6.70 -4.82 -25.46
CA ARG A 184 6.63 -4.80 -26.93
C ARG A 184 5.51 -3.88 -27.42
N GLY A 185 5.64 -3.45 -28.69
CA GLY A 185 4.59 -2.74 -29.41
C GLY A 185 4.09 -1.46 -28.73
N THR A 186 2.77 -1.35 -28.60
CA THR A 186 2.05 -0.20 -28.03
C THR A 186 2.08 -0.15 -26.50
N LEU A 187 2.32 -1.28 -25.83
CA LEU A 187 2.33 -1.39 -24.36
C LEU A 187 3.66 -0.94 -23.71
N ARG A 188 4.74 -0.89 -24.50
CA ARG A 188 6.09 -0.55 -24.01
C ARG A 188 6.16 0.77 -23.24
N TRP A 189 5.52 1.81 -23.74
CA TRP A 189 5.55 3.15 -23.14
C TRP A 189 4.71 3.22 -21.85
N PRO A 190 3.44 2.77 -21.87
CA PRO A 190 2.66 2.58 -20.65
C PRO A 190 3.40 1.80 -19.55
N MET A 191 4.02 0.67 -19.91
CA MET A 191 4.73 -0.18 -18.95
C MET A 191 6.00 0.48 -18.42
N THR A 192 6.76 1.16 -19.27
CA THR A 192 7.93 1.92 -18.84
C THR A 192 7.55 3.02 -17.86
N ILE A 193 6.50 3.80 -18.14
CA ILE A 193 6.02 4.86 -17.25
C ILE A 193 5.53 4.26 -15.93
N ALA A 194 4.71 3.21 -15.96
CA ALA A 194 4.23 2.51 -14.77
C ALA A 194 5.39 2.02 -13.88
N THR A 195 6.41 1.40 -14.49
CA THR A 195 7.60 0.92 -13.78
C THR A 195 8.36 2.09 -13.15
N MET A 196 8.60 3.17 -13.90
CA MET A 196 9.30 4.35 -13.41
C MET A 196 8.54 5.05 -12.28
N LEU A 197 7.22 5.11 -12.34
CA LEU A 197 6.41 5.68 -11.25
C LEU A 197 6.51 4.85 -9.97
N MET A 198 6.50 3.52 -10.07
CA MET A 198 6.66 2.64 -8.91
C MET A 198 8.07 2.72 -8.31
N LEU A 199 9.10 2.82 -9.16
CA LEU A 199 10.47 3.07 -8.71
C LEU A 199 10.58 4.43 -8.02
N ALA A 200 10.10 5.50 -8.65
CA ALA A 200 10.15 6.85 -8.10
C ALA A 200 9.40 6.95 -6.77
N GLN A 201 8.27 6.26 -6.62
CA GLN A 201 7.53 6.21 -5.36
C GLN A 201 8.39 5.67 -4.21
N GLN A 202 9.11 4.56 -4.41
CA GLN A 202 9.88 3.91 -3.35
C GLN A 202 11.26 4.55 -3.14
N LEU A 203 11.96 4.85 -4.23
CA LEU A 203 13.26 5.52 -4.23
C LEU A 203 13.19 6.98 -3.75
N SER A 204 11.99 7.54 -3.64
CA SER A 204 11.78 8.82 -2.97
C SER A 204 12.24 8.84 -1.51
N GLY A 205 12.39 7.66 -0.89
CA GLY A 205 12.84 7.53 0.50
C GLY A 205 11.72 7.59 1.52
N ILE A 206 10.44 7.53 1.11
CA ILE A 206 9.32 7.56 2.05
C ILE A 206 9.40 6.44 3.10
N ASN A 207 9.78 5.22 2.73
CA ASN A 207 9.90 4.15 3.71
C ASN A 207 11.10 4.33 4.63
N ALA A 208 12.17 5.00 4.17
CA ALA A 208 13.26 5.37 5.06
C ALA A 208 12.79 6.40 6.09
N ALA A 209 12.03 7.42 5.66
CA ALA A 209 11.40 8.37 6.56
C ALA A 209 10.44 7.67 7.54
N MET A 210 9.63 6.71 7.09
CA MET A 210 8.65 6.02 7.96
C MET A 210 9.29 4.99 8.90
N PHE A 211 10.30 4.24 8.46
CA PHE A 211 10.96 3.20 9.27
C PHE A 211 11.98 3.78 10.26
N TYR A 212 12.66 4.86 9.85
CA TYR A 212 13.76 5.44 10.62
C TYR A 212 13.47 6.86 11.12
N SER A 213 12.22 7.35 11.08
CA SER A 213 11.85 8.70 11.57
C SER A 213 12.36 8.99 12.97
N THR A 214 12.24 8.04 13.88
CA THR A 214 12.70 8.21 15.27
C THR A 214 14.21 8.41 15.31
N VAL A 215 14.97 7.72 14.46
CA VAL A 215 16.42 7.90 14.34
C VAL A 215 16.75 9.26 13.72
N ILE A 216 16.05 9.64 12.65
CA ILE A 216 16.23 10.94 11.99
C ILE A 216 15.98 12.09 12.97
N PHE A 217 14.91 12.01 13.77
CA PHE A 217 14.62 13.04 14.78
C PHE A 217 15.64 13.07 15.92
N LYS A 218 16.14 11.91 16.37
CA LYS A 218 17.25 11.88 17.34
C LYS A 218 18.52 12.52 16.77
N GLN A 219 18.87 12.19 15.52
CA GLN A 219 20.02 12.80 14.82
C GLN A 219 19.85 14.31 14.62
N ALA A 220 18.62 14.78 14.46
CA ALA A 220 18.32 16.20 14.39
C ALA A 220 18.49 16.94 15.73
N GLY A 221 18.68 16.24 16.85
CA GLY A 221 18.90 16.82 18.18
C GLY A 221 17.70 16.71 19.14
N LEU A 222 16.65 15.96 18.79
CA LEU A 222 15.55 15.71 19.73
C LEU A 222 15.93 14.67 20.79
N SER A 223 15.38 14.84 21.99
CA SER A 223 15.43 13.81 23.03
C SER A 223 14.74 12.51 22.57
N ASP A 224 15.09 11.39 23.21
CA ASP A 224 14.50 10.09 22.88
C ASP A 224 12.97 10.10 22.94
N THR A 225 12.40 10.75 23.96
CA THR A 225 10.96 10.91 24.11
C THR A 225 10.38 11.85 23.05
N GLY A 226 11.04 12.99 22.79
CA GLY A 226 10.61 13.95 21.77
C GLY A 226 10.60 13.34 20.36
N ALA A 227 11.59 12.53 20.01
CA ALA A 227 11.68 11.86 18.71
C ALA A 227 10.57 10.83 18.48
N VAL A 228 10.17 10.11 19.53
CA VAL A 228 9.04 9.17 19.48
C VAL A 228 7.72 9.93 19.28
N TYR A 229 7.47 11.00 20.04
CA TYR A 229 6.27 11.82 19.86
C TYR A 229 6.23 12.51 18.49
N ALA A 230 7.37 13.00 17.98
CA ALA A 230 7.47 13.57 16.64
C ALA A 230 7.15 12.54 15.54
N THR A 231 7.55 11.28 15.73
CA THR A 231 7.20 10.17 14.82
C THR A 231 5.68 9.95 14.75
N ILE A 232 4.99 10.00 15.90
CA ILE A 232 3.53 9.88 15.95
C ILE A 232 2.85 11.11 15.32
N GLY A 233 3.37 12.31 15.60
CA GLY A 233 2.88 13.54 14.97
C GLY A 233 2.97 13.48 13.45
N MET A 234 4.10 12.99 12.92
CA MET A 234 4.28 12.74 11.49
C MET A 234 3.27 11.71 10.95
N GLY A 235 3.00 10.63 11.69
CA GLY A 235 1.96 9.66 11.34
C GLY A 235 0.55 10.26 11.30
N ALA A 236 0.23 11.13 12.27
CA ALA A 236 -1.05 11.83 12.31
C ALA A 236 -1.21 12.79 11.12
N VAL A 237 -0.16 13.54 10.79
CA VAL A 237 -0.11 14.38 9.59
C VAL A 237 -0.31 13.54 8.32
N ASN A 238 0.34 12.37 8.22
CA ASN A 238 0.16 11.46 7.09
C ASN A 238 -1.32 11.04 6.92
N VAL A 239 -2.01 10.68 8.01
CA VAL A 239 -3.45 10.33 7.97
C VAL A 239 -4.29 11.52 7.54
N LEU A 240 -4.09 12.69 8.16
CA LEU A 240 -4.84 13.91 7.84
C LEU A 240 -4.66 14.32 6.36
N THR A 241 -3.42 14.31 5.87
CA THR A 241 -3.16 14.60 4.46
C THR A 241 -3.72 13.53 3.55
N THR A 242 -3.72 12.26 3.94
CA THR A 242 -4.35 11.20 3.15
C THR A 242 -5.85 11.42 3.02
N ILE A 243 -6.54 11.86 4.07
CA ILE A 243 -7.97 12.23 4.01
C ILE A 243 -8.20 13.36 2.99
N VAL A 244 -7.37 14.41 3.05
CA VAL A 244 -7.42 15.51 2.07
C VAL A 244 -7.14 15.00 0.65
N SER A 245 -6.15 14.13 0.50
CA SER A 245 -5.75 13.52 -0.77
C SER A 245 -6.88 12.69 -1.40
N VAL A 246 -7.62 11.91 -0.60
CA VAL A 246 -8.80 11.15 -1.08
C VAL A 246 -9.81 12.09 -1.73
N TRP A 247 -10.13 13.22 -1.09
CA TRP A 247 -11.05 14.21 -1.64
C TRP A 247 -10.46 14.91 -2.88
N LEU A 248 -9.15 15.21 -2.84
CA LEU A 248 -8.47 15.97 -3.89
C LEU A 248 -8.31 15.15 -5.18
N VAL A 249 -8.13 13.83 -5.08
CA VAL A 249 -8.00 12.94 -6.25
C VAL A 249 -9.27 12.91 -7.11
N ASP A 250 -10.45 12.97 -6.49
CA ASP A 250 -11.73 12.97 -7.18
C ASP A 250 -12.22 14.39 -7.52
N HIS A 251 -11.50 15.43 -7.10
CA HIS A 251 -11.90 16.81 -7.33
C HIS A 251 -11.70 17.21 -8.81
N PRO A 252 -12.73 17.76 -9.51
CA PRO A 252 -12.70 17.98 -10.96
C PRO A 252 -11.64 18.98 -11.44
N LYS A 253 -11.10 19.81 -10.54
CA LYS A 253 -10.01 20.77 -10.84
C LYS A 253 -8.61 20.24 -10.53
N ALA A 254 -8.50 19.11 -9.83
CA ALA A 254 -7.24 18.53 -9.40
C ALA A 254 -6.97 17.26 -10.21
N GLY A 255 -6.37 17.42 -11.38
CA GLY A 255 -6.00 16.28 -12.21
C GLY A 255 -4.92 15.41 -11.54
N ARG A 256 -5.01 14.08 -11.70
CA ARG A 256 -4.01 13.10 -11.21
C ARG A 256 -2.58 13.48 -11.62
N ARG A 257 -2.36 13.96 -12.85
CA ARG A 257 -1.04 14.41 -13.33
C ARG A 257 -0.50 15.60 -12.54
N THR A 258 -1.34 16.59 -12.26
CA THR A 258 -0.95 17.80 -11.52
C THR A 258 -0.61 17.46 -10.08
N LEU A 259 -1.42 16.63 -9.43
CA LEU A 259 -1.18 16.17 -8.06
C LEU A 259 0.14 15.40 -7.93
N LEU A 260 0.44 14.52 -8.89
CA LEU A 260 1.70 13.80 -8.93
C LEU A 260 2.90 14.76 -9.05
N LEU A 261 2.84 15.72 -9.99
CA LEU A 261 3.92 16.69 -10.20
C LEU A 261 4.13 17.59 -8.99
N VAL A 262 3.06 18.11 -8.40
CA VAL A 262 3.12 18.93 -7.17
C VAL A 262 3.71 18.13 -6.02
N GLY A 263 3.29 16.87 -5.86
CA GLY A 263 3.84 15.97 -4.83
C GLY A 263 5.34 15.76 -5.01
N VAL A 264 5.79 15.39 -6.21
CA VAL A 264 7.22 15.14 -6.49
C VAL A 264 8.07 16.41 -6.32
N VAL A 265 7.60 17.57 -6.80
CA VAL A 265 8.31 18.85 -6.62
C VAL A 265 8.37 19.24 -5.13
N GLY A 266 7.28 19.06 -4.39
CA GLY A 266 7.25 19.31 -2.95
C GLY A 266 8.21 18.41 -2.18
N MET A 267 8.30 17.12 -2.56
CA MET A 267 9.26 16.18 -1.99
C MET A 267 10.70 16.57 -2.29
N TRP A 268 11.00 16.98 -3.53
CA TRP A 268 12.33 17.43 -3.92
C TRP A 268 12.76 18.65 -3.09
N PHE A 269 11.90 19.66 -2.98
CA PHE A 269 12.19 20.87 -2.21
C PHE A 269 12.34 20.60 -0.70
N SER A 270 11.43 19.83 -0.10
CA SER A 270 11.49 19.47 1.32
C SER A 270 12.73 18.65 1.67
N THR A 271 13.20 17.78 0.77
CA THR A 271 14.42 16.99 0.99
C THR A 271 15.67 17.87 1.02
N ILE A 272 15.77 18.87 0.12
CA ILE A 272 16.87 19.84 0.13
C ILE A 272 16.89 20.62 1.45
N LEU A 273 15.72 21.12 1.87
CA LEU A 273 15.60 21.87 3.13
C LEU A 273 15.90 21.01 4.36
N LEU A 274 15.53 19.73 4.33
CA LEU A 274 15.87 18.77 5.37
C LEU A 274 17.39 18.60 5.49
N VAL A 275 18.10 18.39 4.37
CA VAL A 275 19.57 18.27 4.38
C VAL A 275 20.24 19.52 4.92
N VAL A 276 19.78 20.71 4.50
CA VAL A 276 20.30 21.99 5.02
C VAL A 276 20.07 22.09 6.54
N SER A 277 18.88 21.71 7.02
CA SER A 277 18.55 21.79 8.45
C SER A 277 19.37 20.83 9.31
N ILE A 278 19.58 19.60 8.85
CA ILE A 278 20.40 18.63 9.58
C ILE A 278 21.86 19.12 9.61
N SER A 279 22.38 19.65 8.49
CA SER A 279 23.74 20.21 8.43
C SER A 279 23.95 21.39 9.39
N MET A 280 22.97 22.29 9.47
CA MET A 280 22.99 23.42 10.41
C MET A 280 22.85 22.96 11.86
N SER A 281 22.04 21.93 12.13
CA SER A 281 21.91 21.34 13.47
C SER A 281 23.24 20.75 13.95
N MET A 282 23.94 20.01 13.08
CA MET A 282 25.28 19.47 13.36
C MET A 282 26.32 20.57 13.62
N SER A 283 26.10 21.78 13.09
CA SER A 283 26.96 22.95 13.33
C SER A 283 26.67 23.67 14.66
N GLY A 284 25.80 23.10 15.53
CA GLY A 284 25.52 23.57 16.88
C GLY A 284 24.25 24.43 17.01
N MET A 285 23.46 24.56 15.95
CA MET A 285 22.32 25.47 15.91
C MET A 285 21.00 24.76 16.28
N GLN A 286 20.66 24.74 17.57
CA GLN A 286 19.52 23.98 18.13
C GLN A 286 18.14 24.33 17.53
N TRP A 287 17.96 25.52 16.94
CA TRP A 287 16.69 25.85 16.26
C TRP A 287 16.50 25.06 14.96
N ALA A 288 17.59 24.61 14.33
CA ALA A 288 17.54 23.85 13.08
C ALA A 288 16.90 22.47 13.26
N SER A 289 16.91 21.92 14.48
CA SER A 289 16.20 20.69 14.86
C SER A 289 14.69 20.79 14.60
N TYR A 290 14.07 21.93 14.93
CA TYR A 290 12.65 22.17 14.65
C TYR A 290 12.38 22.31 13.14
N GLY A 291 13.33 22.86 12.39
CA GLY A 291 13.30 22.89 10.92
C GLY A 291 13.28 21.49 10.32
N ALA A 292 14.12 20.57 10.81
CA ALA A 292 14.12 19.18 10.35
C ALA A 292 12.77 18.48 10.57
N ILE A 293 12.11 18.69 11.71
CA ILE A 293 10.75 18.17 11.96
C ILE A 293 9.77 18.72 10.93
N LEU A 294 9.77 20.04 10.72
CA LEU A 294 8.88 20.69 9.76
C LEU A 294 9.07 20.14 8.34
N PHE A 295 10.32 19.98 7.90
CA PHE A 295 10.62 19.52 6.54
C PHE A 295 10.34 18.04 6.32
N VAL A 296 10.53 17.18 7.33
CA VAL A 296 10.07 15.78 7.27
C VAL A 296 8.54 15.73 7.15
N ASN A 297 7.81 16.54 7.92
CA ASN A 297 6.35 16.61 7.79
C ASN A 297 5.93 17.12 6.41
N LEU A 298 6.58 18.17 5.89
CA LEU A 298 6.31 18.68 4.55
C LEU A 298 6.59 17.62 3.46
N PHE A 299 7.64 16.82 3.63
CA PHE A 299 7.95 15.71 2.74
C PHE A 299 6.83 14.65 2.75
N VAL A 300 6.36 14.26 3.94
CA VAL A 300 5.24 13.30 4.09
C VAL A 300 3.93 13.85 3.52
N ILE A 301 3.63 15.12 3.75
CA ILE A 301 2.45 15.80 3.16
C ILE A 301 2.54 15.76 1.63
N SER A 302 3.70 16.12 1.08
CA SER A 302 3.92 16.14 -0.37
C SER A 302 3.79 14.75 -0.98
N PHE A 303 4.31 13.72 -0.30
CA PHE A 303 4.15 12.33 -0.71
C PHE A 303 2.69 11.88 -0.71
N ALA A 304 1.97 12.10 0.39
CA ALA A 304 0.58 11.68 0.57
C ALA A 304 -0.38 12.37 -0.43
N THR A 305 -0.05 13.59 -0.86
CA THR A 305 -0.85 14.36 -1.83
C THR A 305 -0.79 13.77 -3.25
N GLY A 306 0.29 13.09 -3.64
CA GLY A 306 0.46 12.64 -5.02
C GLY A 306 1.16 11.30 -5.19
N ALA A 307 2.43 11.23 -4.78
CA ALA A 307 3.28 10.08 -5.04
C ALA A 307 2.79 8.77 -4.35
N GLY A 308 1.96 8.88 -3.32
CA GLY A 308 1.39 7.73 -2.60
C GLY A 308 0.39 6.91 -3.42
N SER A 309 -0.72 7.51 -3.83
CA SER A 309 -1.86 6.77 -4.42
C SER A 309 -1.86 6.77 -5.95
N ILE A 310 -1.34 7.83 -6.58
CA ILE A 310 -1.49 8.06 -8.02
C ILE A 310 -0.77 7.01 -8.89
N PRO A 311 0.45 6.53 -8.56
CA PRO A 311 1.08 5.46 -9.32
C PRO A 311 0.17 4.22 -9.44
N TRP A 312 -0.51 3.84 -8.35
CA TRP A 312 -1.41 2.68 -8.36
C TRP A 312 -2.62 2.89 -9.27
N PHE A 313 -3.25 4.07 -9.20
CA PHE A 313 -4.34 4.42 -10.10
C PHE A 313 -3.91 4.40 -11.57
N PHE A 314 -2.73 4.95 -11.87
CA PHE A 314 -2.18 5.02 -13.22
C PHE A 314 -2.02 3.62 -13.84
N VAL A 315 -1.48 2.65 -13.08
CA VAL A 315 -1.33 1.26 -13.56
C VAL A 315 -2.69 0.59 -13.79
N SER A 316 -3.69 0.85 -12.94
CA SER A 316 -5.02 0.27 -13.12
C SER A 316 -5.85 0.89 -14.25
N GLU A 317 -5.61 2.16 -14.61
CA GLU A 317 -6.45 2.91 -15.57
C GLU A 317 -5.93 2.87 -17.01
N ILE A 318 -4.61 2.76 -17.22
CA ILE A 318 -4.02 2.87 -18.58
C ILE A 318 -4.04 1.56 -19.35
N PHE A 319 -4.04 0.44 -18.64
CA PHE A 319 -4.02 -0.87 -19.28
C PHE A 319 -5.43 -1.40 -19.50
N TYR A 320 -5.65 -1.91 -20.72
CA TYR A 320 -6.83 -2.71 -21.07
C TYR A 320 -6.91 -3.97 -20.19
N SER A 321 -8.10 -4.55 -20.11
CA SER A 321 -8.42 -5.71 -19.26
C SER A 321 -7.44 -6.89 -19.45
N ASN A 322 -7.03 -7.18 -20.68
CA ASN A 322 -6.05 -8.23 -21.01
C ASN A 322 -4.64 -8.00 -20.41
N ALA A 323 -4.13 -6.77 -20.45
CA ALA A 323 -2.78 -6.43 -20.00
C ALA A 323 -2.72 -5.98 -18.53
N ARG A 324 -3.84 -5.54 -17.96
CA ARG A 324 -3.92 -4.93 -16.62
C ARG A 324 -3.47 -5.87 -15.51
N GLY A 325 -3.80 -7.16 -15.61
CA GLY A 325 -3.36 -8.17 -14.64
C GLY A 325 -1.83 -8.26 -14.56
N ASN A 326 -1.19 -8.38 -15.72
CA ASN A 326 0.28 -8.44 -15.81
C ASN A 326 0.94 -7.11 -15.43
N ALA A 327 0.38 -5.98 -15.86
CA ALA A 327 0.87 -4.65 -15.50
C ALA A 327 0.89 -4.44 -13.99
N ASN A 328 -0.21 -4.77 -13.30
CA ASN A 328 -0.30 -4.70 -11.85
C ASN A 328 0.71 -5.62 -11.15
N ALA A 329 0.94 -6.83 -11.68
CA ALA A 329 1.93 -7.75 -11.13
C ALA A 329 3.36 -7.21 -11.27
N ILE A 330 3.73 -6.70 -12.45
CA ILE A 330 5.05 -6.10 -12.69
C ILE A 330 5.24 -4.84 -11.84
N ALA A 331 4.24 -3.96 -11.78
CA ALA A 331 4.27 -2.74 -10.98
C ALA A 331 4.46 -3.05 -9.49
N THR A 332 3.69 -4.01 -8.97
CA THR A 332 3.81 -4.52 -7.60
C THR A 332 5.20 -5.08 -7.33
N MET A 333 5.71 -5.94 -8.22
CA MET A 333 7.05 -6.52 -8.10
C MET A 333 8.13 -5.42 -8.07
N THR A 334 8.04 -4.45 -8.98
CA THR A 334 8.95 -3.31 -9.05
C THR A 334 8.93 -2.51 -7.76
N ASN A 335 7.73 -2.21 -7.25
CA ASN A 335 7.53 -1.48 -6.01
C ASN A 335 8.16 -2.19 -4.81
N TRP A 336 7.87 -3.48 -4.61
CA TRP A 336 8.44 -4.24 -3.50
C TRP A 336 9.95 -4.45 -3.62
N CYS A 337 10.48 -4.69 -4.82
CA CYS A 337 11.93 -4.79 -5.04
C CYS A 337 12.63 -3.47 -4.69
N ALA A 338 12.11 -2.33 -5.15
CA ALA A 338 12.67 -1.02 -4.80
C ALA A 338 12.57 -0.73 -3.30
N ASN A 339 11.47 -1.14 -2.65
CA ASN A 339 11.31 -1.02 -1.22
C ASN A 339 12.38 -1.83 -0.45
N VAL A 340 12.64 -3.07 -0.87
CA VAL A 340 13.71 -3.91 -0.27
C VAL A 340 15.07 -3.24 -0.41
N VAL A 341 15.38 -2.68 -1.59
CA VAL A 341 16.64 -1.95 -1.80
C VAL A 341 16.75 -0.79 -0.82
N VAL A 342 15.76 0.10 -0.77
CA VAL A 342 15.76 1.27 0.14
C VAL A 342 15.88 0.84 1.60
N GLY A 343 15.11 -0.16 2.02
CA GLY A 343 15.09 -0.65 3.39
C GLY A 343 16.44 -1.22 3.84
N LEU A 344 17.15 -1.93 2.96
CA LEU A 344 18.45 -2.55 3.24
C LEU A 344 19.62 -1.58 3.09
N THR A 345 19.58 -0.64 2.14
CA THR A 345 20.73 0.23 1.84
C THR A 345 20.74 1.50 2.69
N PHE A 346 19.59 1.99 3.18
CA PHE A 346 19.53 3.27 3.88
C PHE A 346 20.42 3.30 5.13
N LEU A 347 20.33 2.29 6.00
CA LEU A 347 21.06 2.29 7.27
C LEU A 347 22.59 2.16 7.06
N PRO A 348 23.12 1.23 6.22
CA PRO A 348 24.54 1.19 5.90
C PRO A 348 25.08 2.50 5.32
N ILE A 349 24.33 3.12 4.40
CA ILE A 349 24.71 4.41 3.80
C ILE A 349 24.81 5.49 4.88
N ASN A 350 23.82 5.58 5.77
CA ASN A 350 23.81 6.57 6.85
C ASN A 350 25.01 6.40 7.80
N VAL A 351 25.34 5.16 8.16
CA VAL A 351 26.50 4.86 9.02
C VAL A 351 27.81 5.23 8.32
N SER A 352 27.97 4.90 7.03
CA SER A 352 29.20 5.25 6.29
C SER A 352 29.42 6.76 6.14
N PHE A 353 28.34 7.56 6.05
CA PHE A 353 28.48 9.02 6.03
C PHE A 353 28.89 9.59 7.39
N HIS A 354 28.36 9.06 8.50
CA HIS A 354 28.74 9.52 9.84
C HIS A 354 30.12 9.04 10.31
N GLN A 355 30.65 7.95 9.75
CA GLN A 355 32.02 7.51 10.04
C GLN A 355 33.09 8.32 9.29
N ASN A 356 32.70 9.03 8.22
CA ASN A 356 33.60 9.82 7.36
C ASN A 356 33.42 11.35 7.52
N ALA A 357 32.58 11.80 8.45
CA ALA A 357 32.31 13.22 8.77
C ALA A 357 32.89 13.59 10.13
#